data_AF-A0A7C3WGF7-F1
#
_entry.id   AF-A0A7C3WGF7-F1
#
_cell.length_a   1.000
_cell.length_b   1.000
_cell.length_c   1.000
_cell.angle_alpha   90.00
_cell.angle_beta   90.00
_cell.angle_gamma   90.00
#
_symmetry.space_group_name_H-M   'P 1'
#
loop_
_entity.id
_entity.type
_entity.pdbx_description
1 polymer ?
#
loop_
_entity_poly.entity_id
_entity_poly.type
_entity_poly.pdbx_seq_one_letter_code
_entity_poly.pdbx_strand_id
1 'polypeptide(L)'
;MFWGVPLAEVLRAHGIQPDFEADFGGAEASLDYIHRRSGQTEIFFVANQLDRPQEARCTFRVRARRPELWDPLTGETRTAAAFVQTDDGRMKVPLELPPHGSVFVLFRQPIGPAQKGTGNRLWLDLGEVRELAQVGLNGKDLGVVWTKPFRMEVTKAAQAGVNRLEVDVVNLWPNRLIGDQSLPETQRFTKTNVKKFRNDSPLSRSGLLGPVTILAGKLE
;
A
#
# COMPACT_ATOMS: atom_id res chain seq x y z
N MET A 1 36.71 13.55 -16.69
CA MET A 1 36.83 12.81 -15.43
C MET A 1 36.28 13.72 -14.34
N PHE A 2 35.28 13.27 -13.58
CA PHE A 2 34.70 14.04 -12.47
C PHE A 2 35.20 13.44 -11.16
N TRP A 3 35.61 14.29 -10.21
CA TRP A 3 36.11 13.88 -8.90
C TRP A 3 35.57 14.83 -7.83
N GLY A 4 35.06 14.29 -6.72
CA GLY A 4 34.52 15.09 -5.61
C GLY A 4 33.18 15.80 -5.90
N VAL A 5 32.59 15.61 -7.07
CA VAL A 5 31.28 16.20 -7.46
C VAL A 5 30.19 15.14 -7.32
N PRO A 6 29.05 15.43 -6.67
CA PRO A 6 27.90 14.52 -6.61
C PRO A 6 27.43 14.09 -8.00
N LEU A 7 27.16 12.79 -8.19
CA LEU A 7 26.74 12.25 -9.50
C LEU A 7 25.54 12.98 -10.09
N ALA A 8 24.56 13.35 -9.25
CA ALA A 8 23.38 14.09 -9.70
C ALA A 8 23.74 15.46 -10.31
N GLU A 9 24.75 16.14 -9.80
CA GLU A 9 25.22 17.41 -10.34
C GLU A 9 25.93 17.22 -11.69
N VAL A 10 26.77 16.19 -11.80
CA VAL A 10 27.40 15.81 -13.07
C VAL A 10 26.34 15.52 -14.13
N LEU A 11 25.32 14.71 -13.81
CA LEU A 11 24.23 14.38 -14.73
C LEU A 11 23.45 15.64 -15.18
N ARG A 12 23.13 16.54 -14.24
CA ARG A 12 22.45 17.80 -14.56
C ARG A 12 23.27 18.73 -15.44
N ALA A 13 24.58 18.82 -15.22
CA ALA A 13 25.48 19.60 -16.08
C ALA A 13 25.51 19.09 -17.54
N HIS A 14 25.17 17.82 -17.74
CA HIS A 14 25.01 17.20 -19.06
C HIS A 14 23.55 17.18 -19.57
N GLY A 15 22.64 17.91 -18.93
CA GLY A 15 21.23 17.97 -19.31
C GLY A 15 20.43 16.70 -19.03
N ILE A 16 21.01 15.74 -18.32
CA ILE A 16 20.35 14.49 -17.94
C ILE A 16 19.56 14.74 -16.67
N GLN A 17 18.25 14.94 -16.82
CA GLN A 17 17.34 15.07 -15.69
C GLN A 17 17.23 13.74 -14.92
N PRO A 18 16.95 13.78 -13.61
CA PRO A 18 16.71 12.58 -12.81
C PRO A 18 15.57 11.73 -13.37
N ASP A 19 15.72 10.41 -13.23
CA ASP A 19 14.76 9.43 -13.73
C ASP A 19 13.45 9.42 -12.93
N PHE A 20 13.59 9.63 -11.62
CA PHE A 20 12.51 9.79 -10.65
C PHE A 20 12.94 10.81 -9.59
N GLU A 21 12.02 11.69 -9.20
CA GLU A 21 12.16 12.61 -8.05
C GLU A 21 10.85 12.63 -7.26
N ALA A 22 10.93 12.79 -5.94
CA ALA A 22 9.77 12.96 -5.08
C ALA A 22 9.92 14.28 -4.30
N ASP A 23 8.91 15.14 -4.42
CA ASP A 23 8.77 16.36 -3.62
C ASP A 23 7.73 16.13 -2.51
N PHE A 24 8.17 16.24 -1.26
CA PHE A 24 7.36 16.02 -0.05
C PHE A 24 6.90 17.33 0.60
N GLY A 25 7.04 18.48 -0.06
CA GLY A 25 6.60 19.78 0.47
C GLY A 25 7.36 20.22 1.72
N GLY A 26 8.61 19.79 1.89
CA GLY A 26 9.47 20.11 3.04
C GLY A 26 9.42 19.10 4.19
N ALA A 27 8.63 18.04 4.10
CA ALA A 27 8.66 16.95 5.06
C ALA A 27 9.91 16.06 4.90
N GLU A 28 10.49 15.60 6.01
CA GLU A 28 11.58 14.63 6.01
C GLU A 28 11.05 13.24 5.66
N ALA A 29 11.38 12.78 4.46
CA ALA A 29 10.71 11.66 3.80
C ALA A 29 11.56 11.09 2.66
N SER A 30 11.37 9.81 2.34
CA SER A 30 11.95 9.19 1.16
C SER A 30 11.04 8.11 0.59
N LEU A 31 11.14 7.91 -0.72
CA LEU A 31 10.52 6.81 -1.45
C LEU A 31 11.60 6.07 -2.21
N ASP A 32 11.56 4.75 -2.14
CA ASP A 32 12.39 3.89 -2.98
C ASP A 32 11.69 3.64 -4.30
N TYR A 33 12.48 3.45 -5.37
CA TYR A 33 11.91 3.11 -6.66
C TYR A 33 12.77 2.14 -7.47
N ILE A 34 12.09 1.41 -8.36
CA ILE A 34 12.70 0.65 -9.45
C ILE A 34 12.02 1.07 -10.74
N HIS A 35 12.79 1.32 -11.79
CA HIS A 35 12.28 1.58 -13.14
C HIS A 35 12.61 0.40 -14.07
N ARG A 36 11.59 -0.09 -14.79
CA ARG A 36 11.71 -1.10 -15.84
C ARG A 36 11.02 -0.62 -17.11
N ARG A 37 11.56 -1.03 -18.26
CA ARG A 37 10.97 -0.78 -19.56
C ARG A 37 10.64 -2.09 -20.27
N SER A 38 9.45 -2.18 -20.84
CA SER A 38 9.02 -3.31 -21.67
C SER A 38 8.36 -2.80 -22.94
N GLY A 39 9.06 -2.96 -24.08
CA GLY A 39 8.68 -2.34 -25.34
C GLY A 39 8.58 -0.81 -25.19
N GLN A 40 7.37 -0.28 -25.37
CA GLN A 40 7.07 1.14 -25.22
C GLN A 40 6.54 1.52 -23.83
N THR A 41 6.41 0.55 -22.92
CA THR A 41 5.86 0.79 -21.59
C THR A 41 6.98 1.10 -20.61
N GLU A 42 6.86 2.23 -19.90
CA GLU A 42 7.69 2.55 -18.74
C GLU A 42 6.94 2.12 -17.47
N ILE A 43 7.61 1.40 -16.57
CA ILE A 43 7.03 0.79 -15.37
C ILE A 43 7.88 1.20 -14.17
N PHE A 44 7.28 1.95 -13.27
CA PHE A 44 7.91 2.31 -12.00
C PHE A 44 7.25 1.53 -10.87
N PHE A 45 8.05 0.93 -10.00
CA PHE A 45 7.61 0.48 -8.69
C PHE A 45 8.07 1.52 -7.68
N VAL A 46 7.16 2.10 -6.90
CA VAL A 46 7.46 3.12 -5.89
C VAL A 46 7.00 2.61 -4.53
N ALA A 47 7.87 2.64 -3.54
CA ALA A 47 7.60 2.06 -2.23
C ALA A 47 7.95 3.04 -1.09
N ASN A 48 7.00 3.17 -0.17
CA ASN A 48 7.21 3.81 1.12
C ASN A 48 7.93 2.83 2.05
N GLN A 49 9.13 3.17 2.51
CA GLN A 49 9.89 2.34 3.45
C GLN A 49 9.55 2.65 4.92
N LEU A 50 8.80 3.73 5.18
CA LEU A 50 8.46 4.20 6.51
C LEU A 50 7.18 3.56 7.05
N ASP A 51 7.05 3.54 8.37
CA ASP A 51 5.89 3.05 9.12
C ASP A 51 4.77 4.09 9.27
N ARG A 52 4.85 5.19 8.50
CA ARG A 52 3.89 6.29 8.44
C ARG A 52 3.47 6.57 6.99
N PRO A 53 2.25 7.10 6.74
CA PRO A 53 1.83 7.50 5.40
C PRO A 53 2.78 8.53 4.78
N GLN A 54 2.91 8.52 3.46
CA GLN A 54 3.72 9.47 2.70
C GLN A 54 2.91 10.06 1.55
N GLU A 55 2.89 11.38 1.47
CA GLU A 55 2.34 12.12 0.34
C GLU A 55 3.49 12.79 -0.42
N ALA A 56 3.56 12.56 -1.72
CA ALA A 56 4.64 13.10 -2.53
C ALA A 56 4.17 13.45 -3.95
N ARG A 57 4.66 14.57 -4.47
CA ARG A 57 4.56 14.89 -5.89
C ARG A 57 5.71 14.22 -6.62
N CYS A 58 5.43 13.07 -7.22
CA CYS A 58 6.44 12.24 -7.87
C CYS A 58 6.60 12.65 -9.33
N THR A 59 7.83 12.95 -9.76
CA THR A 59 8.18 13.33 -11.13
C THR A 59 8.93 12.19 -11.80
N PHE A 60 8.38 11.68 -12.90
CA PHE A 60 8.88 10.55 -13.68
C PHE A 60 9.44 11.05 -15.00
N ARG A 61 10.63 10.60 -15.39
CA ARG A 61 11.26 10.94 -16.68
C ARG A 61 10.63 10.19 -17.85
N VAL A 62 9.34 10.42 -18.03
CA VAL A 62 8.49 9.89 -19.11
C VAL A 62 7.82 11.08 -19.78
N ARG A 63 7.59 11.02 -21.10
CA ARG A 63 6.97 12.09 -21.87
C ARG A 63 5.64 11.67 -22.47
N ALA A 64 4.66 12.57 -22.43
CA ALA A 64 3.39 12.46 -23.17
C ALA A 64 2.65 11.12 -23.03
N ARG A 65 2.78 10.44 -21.88
CA ARG A 65 2.06 9.20 -21.56
C ARG A 65 1.21 9.37 -20.31
N ARG A 66 0.03 8.74 -20.34
CA ARG A 66 -0.93 8.76 -19.24
C ARG A 66 -0.50 7.78 -18.15
N PRO A 67 -0.36 8.21 -16.88
CA PRO A 67 -0.03 7.33 -15.78
C PRO A 67 -1.24 6.48 -15.33
N GLU A 68 -0.99 5.19 -15.15
CA GLU A 68 -1.88 4.25 -14.47
C GLU A 68 -1.27 3.84 -13.14
N LEU A 69 -2.11 3.81 -12.10
CA LEU A 69 -1.75 3.37 -10.76
C LEU A 69 -2.31 1.97 -10.54
N TRP A 70 -1.39 1.04 -10.29
CA TRP A 70 -1.69 -0.37 -10.10
C TRP A 70 -1.31 -0.76 -8.67
N ASP A 71 -2.32 -1.18 -7.92
CA ASP A 71 -2.17 -1.59 -6.53
C ASP A 71 -1.73 -3.07 -6.49
N PRO A 72 -0.51 -3.38 -6.02
CA PRO A 72 0.00 -4.75 -5.98
C PRO A 72 -0.68 -5.62 -4.90
N LEU A 73 -1.35 -5.01 -3.91
CA LEU A 73 -2.06 -5.74 -2.86
C LEU A 73 -3.40 -6.26 -3.37
N THR A 74 -4.16 -5.41 -4.05
CA THR A 74 -5.54 -5.72 -4.47
C THR A 74 -5.63 -6.17 -5.93
N GLY A 75 -4.59 -5.92 -6.74
CA GLY A 75 -4.63 -6.08 -8.18
C GLY A 75 -5.46 -5.00 -8.89
N GLU A 76 -5.96 -4.00 -8.16
CA GLU A 76 -6.75 -2.92 -8.77
C GLU A 76 -5.88 -2.05 -9.67
N THR A 77 -6.36 -1.79 -10.88
CA THR A 77 -5.73 -0.86 -11.82
C THR A 77 -6.64 0.33 -12.05
N ARG A 78 -6.11 1.54 -11.96
CA ARG A 78 -6.83 2.77 -12.28
C ARG A 78 -5.95 3.76 -13.02
N THR A 79 -6.55 4.64 -13.82
CA THR A 79 -5.81 5.81 -14.25
C THR A 79 -5.60 6.76 -13.07
N ALA A 80 -4.42 7.38 -12.96
CA ALA A 80 -4.25 8.52 -12.08
C ALA A 80 -5.23 9.64 -12.47
N ALA A 81 -5.94 10.17 -11.48
CA ALA A 81 -6.93 11.21 -11.70
C ALA A 81 -6.30 12.60 -11.87
N ALA A 82 -5.16 12.84 -11.21
CA ALA A 82 -4.36 14.05 -11.35
C ALA A 82 -2.96 13.69 -11.85
N PHE A 83 -2.49 14.43 -12.86
CA PHE A 83 -1.11 14.44 -13.32
C PHE A 83 -0.87 15.68 -14.17
N VAL A 84 0.39 16.13 -14.25
CA VAL A 84 0.79 17.30 -15.06
C VAL A 84 2.06 16.95 -15.82
N GLN A 85 2.16 17.42 -17.07
CA GLN A 85 3.43 17.41 -17.78
C GLN A 85 4.21 18.68 -17.42
N THR A 86 5.43 18.53 -16.92
CA THR A 86 6.31 19.65 -16.58
C THR A 86 6.93 20.29 -17.83
N ASP A 87 7.45 21.51 -17.70
CA ASP A 87 8.03 22.26 -18.83
C ASP A 87 9.20 21.53 -19.50
N ASP A 88 9.95 20.71 -18.74
CA ASP A 88 11.03 19.85 -19.25
C ASP A 88 10.53 18.52 -19.89
N GLY A 89 9.21 18.35 -19.94
CA GLY A 89 8.48 17.26 -20.58
C GLY A 89 8.23 16.04 -19.71
N ARG A 90 8.68 16.01 -18.45
CA ARG A 90 8.47 14.90 -17.50
C ARG A 90 7.03 14.84 -16.99
N MET A 91 6.63 13.71 -16.40
CA MET A 91 5.30 13.52 -15.83
C MET A 91 5.33 13.67 -14.32
N LYS A 92 4.55 14.59 -13.77
CA LYS A 92 4.36 14.77 -12.32
C LYS A 92 3.02 14.17 -11.91
N VAL A 93 3.06 13.25 -10.95
CA VAL A 93 1.90 12.50 -10.43
C VAL A 93 1.91 12.60 -8.90
N PRO A 94 0.87 13.15 -8.26
CA PRO A 94 0.72 13.07 -6.82
C PRO A 94 0.44 11.61 -6.42
N LEU A 95 1.22 11.11 -5.46
CA LEU A 95 1.05 9.80 -4.87
C LEU A 95 0.85 9.94 -3.36
N GLU A 96 -0.09 9.17 -2.84
CA GLU A 96 -0.28 8.92 -1.42
C GLU A 96 -0.04 7.43 -1.19
N LEU A 97 0.92 7.10 -0.33
CA LEU A 97 1.28 5.73 0.00
C LEU A 97 1.07 5.48 1.50
N PRO A 98 0.37 4.41 1.89
CA PRO A 98 0.22 4.05 3.29
C PRO A 98 1.57 3.59 3.90
N PRO A 99 1.64 3.41 5.23
CA PRO A 99 2.80 2.79 5.89
C PRO A 99 3.23 1.50 5.19
N HIS A 100 4.51 1.40 4.82
CA HIS A 100 5.05 0.27 4.06
C HIS A 100 4.34 -0.04 2.74
N GLY A 101 3.54 0.90 2.23
CA GLY A 101 2.76 0.79 1.02
C GLY A 101 3.62 0.92 -0.23
N SER A 102 3.13 0.36 -1.34
CA SER A 102 3.77 0.50 -2.63
C SER A 102 2.75 0.58 -3.75
N VAL A 103 3.17 1.12 -4.88
CA VAL A 103 2.35 1.24 -6.09
C VAL A 103 3.20 1.01 -7.32
N PHE A 104 2.60 0.40 -8.34
CA PHE A 104 3.15 0.43 -9.68
C PHE A 104 2.58 1.63 -10.45
N VAL A 105 3.44 2.46 -11.03
CA VAL A 105 3.07 3.56 -11.92
C VAL A 105 3.47 3.17 -13.35
N LEU A 106 2.47 2.90 -14.18
CA LEU A 106 2.68 2.46 -15.56
C LEU A 106 2.36 3.59 -16.53
N PHE A 107 3.21 3.76 -17.54
CA PHE A 107 3.01 4.69 -18.63
C PHE A 107 2.90 3.91 -19.94
N ARG A 108 1.69 3.47 -20.27
CA ARG A 108 1.43 2.65 -21.48
C ARG A 108 0.92 3.48 -22.64
N GLN A 109 -0.15 4.24 -22.40
CA GLN A 109 -0.89 4.94 -23.43
C GLN A 109 -0.43 6.40 -23.57
N PRO A 110 -0.46 6.98 -24.77
CA PRO A 110 -0.33 8.42 -24.95
C PRO A 110 -1.38 9.19 -24.15
N ILE A 111 -1.12 10.45 -23.84
CA ILE A 111 -2.14 11.34 -23.24
C ILE A 111 -3.26 11.56 -24.29
N GLY A 112 -4.42 10.93 -24.06
CA GLY A 112 -5.68 11.16 -24.79
C GLY A 112 -6.72 11.86 -23.91
N PRO A 113 -7.93 12.16 -24.42
CA PRO A 113 -8.98 12.81 -23.64
C PRO A 113 -9.29 12.00 -22.37
N ALA A 114 -9.17 12.64 -21.22
CA ALA A 114 -9.28 12.01 -19.92
C ALA A 114 -10.69 11.42 -19.70
N GLN A 115 -10.78 10.12 -19.51
CA GLN A 115 -11.96 9.52 -18.87
C GLN A 115 -11.81 9.66 -17.36
N LYS A 116 -12.70 10.43 -16.73
CA LYS A 116 -12.85 10.46 -15.28
C LYS A 116 -13.71 9.27 -14.85
N GLY A 117 -13.25 8.49 -13.88
CA GLY A 117 -14.09 7.51 -13.20
C GLY A 117 -15.09 8.24 -12.31
N THR A 118 -16.37 8.24 -12.65
CA THR A 118 -17.42 8.89 -11.85
C THR A 118 -18.16 7.84 -11.04
N GLY A 119 -17.72 7.59 -9.81
CA GLY A 119 -18.43 6.70 -8.89
C GLY A 119 -18.04 6.98 -7.44
N ASN A 120 -19.02 7.01 -6.55
CA ASN A 120 -18.75 6.98 -5.11
C ASN A 120 -18.22 5.58 -4.75
N ARG A 121 -17.12 5.54 -4.01
CA ARG A 121 -16.58 4.30 -3.46
C ARG A 121 -16.86 4.20 -1.97
N LEU A 122 -17.25 3.02 -1.54
CA LEU A 122 -17.41 2.61 -0.15
C LEU A 122 -16.24 1.72 0.24
N TRP A 123 -15.62 2.04 1.36
CA TRP A 123 -14.54 1.26 1.93
C TRP A 123 -14.94 0.76 3.31
N LEU A 124 -14.65 -0.50 3.60
CA LEU A 124 -14.68 -1.05 4.95
C LEU A 124 -13.28 -0.91 5.53
N ASP A 125 -13.14 -0.18 6.63
CA ASP A 125 -11.91 -0.03 7.38
C ASP A 125 -12.05 -0.81 8.71
N LEU A 126 -11.20 -1.81 8.91
CA LEU A 126 -11.21 -2.64 10.12
C LEU A 126 -10.49 -1.98 11.31
N GLY A 127 -9.84 -0.84 11.11
CA GLY A 127 -9.01 -0.19 12.12
C GLY A 127 -7.79 -1.03 12.45
N GLU A 128 -7.62 -1.37 13.73
CA GLU A 128 -6.51 -2.21 14.18
C GLU A 128 -6.89 -3.71 14.16
N VAL A 129 -6.12 -4.49 13.40
CA VAL A 129 -6.19 -5.95 13.36
C VAL A 129 -4.85 -6.54 13.81
N ARG A 130 -4.90 -7.61 14.61
CA ARG A 130 -3.73 -8.39 15.05
C ARG A 130 -3.93 -9.86 14.71
N GLU A 131 -3.43 -10.37 13.58
CA GLU A 131 -2.49 -9.74 12.61
C GLU A 131 -3.03 -9.58 11.18
N LEU A 132 -3.96 -10.44 10.75
CA LEU A 132 -4.61 -10.32 9.45
C LEU A 132 -6.06 -10.78 9.54
N ALA A 133 -6.88 -10.35 8.58
CA ALA A 133 -8.30 -10.71 8.53
C ALA A 133 -8.70 -11.15 7.12
N GLN A 134 -9.43 -12.26 7.02
CA GLN A 134 -10.25 -12.56 5.84
C GLN A 134 -11.63 -11.95 6.06
N VAL A 135 -12.18 -11.33 5.01
CA VAL A 135 -13.46 -10.61 5.13
C VAL A 135 -14.46 -11.13 4.12
N GLY A 136 -15.65 -11.45 4.59
CA GLY A 136 -16.82 -11.76 3.78
C GLY A 136 -17.92 -10.71 3.96
N LEU A 137 -18.59 -10.33 2.87
CA LEU A 137 -19.77 -9.46 2.91
C LEU A 137 -20.91 -10.07 2.12
N ASN A 138 -22.08 -10.22 2.75
CA ASN A 138 -23.28 -10.81 2.14
C ASN A 138 -23.02 -12.20 1.53
N GLY A 139 -22.20 -13.02 2.20
CA GLY A 139 -21.81 -14.37 1.74
C GLY A 139 -20.75 -14.38 0.63
N LYS A 140 -20.25 -13.22 0.19
CA LYS A 140 -19.17 -13.10 -0.78
C LYS A 140 -17.84 -12.87 -0.07
N ASP A 141 -16.85 -13.73 -0.34
CA ASP A 141 -15.47 -13.52 0.07
C ASP A 141 -14.85 -12.32 -0.67
N LEU A 142 -14.32 -11.37 0.10
CA LEU A 142 -13.65 -10.16 -0.40
C LEU A 142 -12.13 -10.26 -0.31
N GLY A 143 -11.59 -11.35 0.22
CA GLY A 143 -10.18 -11.62 0.33
C GLY A 143 -9.59 -11.25 1.70
N VAL A 144 -8.26 -11.20 1.74
CA VAL A 144 -7.47 -11.06 2.97
C VAL A 144 -6.81 -9.69 3.03
N VAL A 145 -7.02 -8.98 4.14
CA VAL A 145 -6.26 -7.79 4.52
C VAL A 145 -5.17 -8.18 5.51
N TRP A 146 -3.91 -8.05 5.08
CA TRP A 146 -2.74 -8.52 5.84
C TRP A 146 -1.70 -7.42 6.11
N THR A 147 -1.88 -6.23 5.54
CA THR A 147 -1.02 -5.07 5.77
C THR A 147 -1.84 -3.81 5.96
N LYS A 148 -1.22 -2.76 6.51
CA LYS A 148 -1.88 -1.48 6.73
C LYS A 148 -2.10 -0.72 5.40
N PRO A 149 -3.20 0.04 5.29
CA PRO A 149 -4.38 0.01 6.18
C PRO A 149 -5.16 -1.31 6.01
N PHE A 150 -5.76 -1.81 7.10
CA PHE A 150 -6.65 -2.98 7.05
C PHE A 150 -8.01 -2.60 6.46
N ARG A 151 -7.99 -2.20 5.19
CA ARG A 151 -9.10 -1.57 4.48
C ARG A 151 -9.33 -2.25 3.14
N MET A 152 -10.59 -2.36 2.74
CA MET A 152 -10.96 -2.89 1.43
C MET A 152 -12.17 -2.17 0.83
N GLU A 153 -12.24 -2.21 -0.50
CA GLU A 153 -13.32 -1.66 -1.30
C GLU A 153 -14.54 -2.60 -1.23
N VAL A 154 -15.71 -2.07 -0.91
CA VAL A 154 -16.95 -2.87 -0.72
C VAL A 154 -18.13 -2.40 -1.57
N THR A 155 -17.98 -1.37 -2.42
CA THR A 155 -19.06 -0.76 -3.21
C THR A 155 -19.88 -1.78 -3.98
N LYS A 156 -19.22 -2.75 -4.62
CA LYS A 156 -19.90 -3.76 -5.44
C LYS A 156 -20.54 -4.90 -4.63
N ALA A 157 -20.16 -5.06 -3.36
CA ALA A 157 -20.63 -6.15 -2.50
C ALA A 157 -21.68 -5.67 -1.49
N ALA A 158 -21.67 -4.38 -1.14
CA ALA A 158 -22.65 -3.75 -0.28
C ALA A 158 -24.01 -3.60 -0.98
N GLN A 159 -25.08 -3.72 -0.21
CA GLN A 159 -26.46 -3.50 -0.65
C GLN A 159 -27.15 -2.45 0.23
N ALA A 160 -28.23 -1.86 -0.26
CA ALA A 160 -29.06 -0.97 0.54
C ALA A 160 -29.69 -1.74 1.73
N GLY A 161 -29.72 -1.10 2.90
CA GLY A 161 -30.26 -1.70 4.12
C GLY A 161 -29.26 -2.60 4.85
N VAL A 162 -29.73 -3.74 5.33
CA VAL A 162 -28.93 -4.65 6.17
C VAL A 162 -27.92 -5.42 5.32
N ASN A 163 -26.68 -5.46 5.79
CA ASN A 163 -25.59 -6.23 5.24
C ASN A 163 -25.05 -7.19 6.31
N ARG A 164 -24.63 -8.38 5.92
CA ARG A 164 -24.00 -9.35 6.83
C ARG A 164 -22.49 -9.34 6.59
N LEU A 165 -21.74 -8.88 7.58
CA LEU A 165 -20.28 -8.86 7.59
C LEU A 165 -19.74 -10.05 8.39
N GLU A 166 -18.80 -10.79 7.81
CA GLU A 166 -18.02 -11.83 8.47
C GLU A 166 -16.54 -11.46 8.41
N VAL A 167 -15.83 -11.62 9.53
CA VAL A 167 -14.40 -11.32 9.63
C VAL A 167 -13.71 -12.44 10.38
N ASP A 168 -12.90 -13.22 9.67
CA ASP A 168 -12.06 -14.27 10.25
C ASP A 168 -10.68 -13.70 10.54
N VAL A 169 -10.33 -13.60 11.83
CA VAL A 169 -9.06 -13.01 12.27
C VAL A 169 -8.08 -14.10 12.67
N VAL A 170 -6.85 -13.98 12.16
CA VAL A 170 -5.74 -14.88 12.51
C VAL A 170 -4.67 -14.09 13.27
N ASN A 171 -4.23 -14.65 14.40
CA ASN A 171 -3.14 -14.10 15.21
C ASN A 171 -1.90 -15.01 15.17
N LEU A 172 -0.86 -14.65 15.92
CA LEU A 172 0.38 -15.43 16.02
C LEU A 172 0.34 -16.41 17.19
N TRP A 173 1.19 -17.44 17.12
CA TRP A 173 1.39 -18.45 18.16
C TRP A 173 1.86 -17.98 19.56
N PRO A 174 2.52 -16.83 19.80
CA PRO A 174 3.08 -16.47 21.10
C PRO A 174 2.12 -16.61 22.28
N ASN A 175 0.88 -16.14 22.17
CA ASN A 175 -0.07 -16.20 23.28
C ASN A 175 -0.41 -17.64 23.68
N ARG A 176 -0.55 -18.55 22.71
CA ARG A 176 -0.79 -19.98 22.98
C ARG A 176 0.46 -20.65 23.55
N LEU A 177 1.64 -20.33 23.01
CA LEU A 177 2.92 -20.84 23.50
C LEU A 177 3.20 -20.43 24.96
N ILE A 178 2.88 -19.18 25.32
CA ILE A 178 2.98 -18.64 26.68
C ILE A 178 2.01 -19.37 27.60
N GLY A 179 0.73 -19.49 27.20
CA GLY A 179 -0.29 -20.17 27.99
C GLY A 179 0.04 -21.65 28.27
N ASP A 180 0.65 -22.35 27.32
CA ASP A 180 1.10 -23.74 27.49
C ASP A 180 2.24 -23.90 28.50
N GLN A 181 3.05 -22.87 28.76
CA GLN A 181 4.15 -22.98 29.73
C GLN A 181 3.66 -23.22 31.16
N SER A 182 2.44 -22.77 31.46
CA SER A 182 1.81 -22.98 32.76
C SER A 182 1.13 -24.35 32.89
N LEU A 183 1.11 -25.16 31.83
CA LEU A 183 0.45 -26.48 31.81
C LEU A 183 1.48 -27.64 31.90
N PRO A 184 1.10 -28.78 32.52
CA PRO A 184 1.83 -30.03 32.37
C PRO A 184 1.98 -30.41 30.89
N GLU A 185 3.08 -31.06 30.52
CA GLU A 185 3.41 -31.35 29.11
C GLU A 185 2.31 -32.11 28.37
N THR A 186 1.61 -33.02 29.04
CA THR A 186 0.50 -33.81 28.48
C THR A 186 -0.75 -32.99 28.16
N GLN A 187 -0.88 -31.78 28.71
CA GLN A 187 -2.01 -30.89 28.51
C GLN A 187 -1.68 -29.70 27.59
N ARG A 188 -0.42 -29.57 27.15
CA ARG A 188 -0.02 -28.51 26.23
C ARG A 188 -0.60 -28.75 24.85
N PHE A 189 -1.13 -27.70 24.24
CA PHE A 189 -1.63 -27.76 22.88
C PHE A 189 -0.50 -27.76 21.85
N THR A 190 0.54 -26.98 22.11
CA THR A 190 1.70 -26.79 21.22
C THR A 190 2.85 -27.73 21.59
N LYS A 191 3.61 -28.17 20.57
CA LYS A 191 4.85 -28.93 20.72
C LYS A 191 5.93 -28.27 19.87
N THR A 192 6.97 -27.72 20.49
CA THR A 192 8.04 -26.99 19.80
C THR A 192 9.33 -26.98 20.62
N ASN A 193 10.47 -26.85 19.94
CA ASN A 193 11.77 -26.61 20.56
C ASN A 193 12.03 -25.12 20.87
N VAL A 194 11.12 -24.21 20.51
CA VAL A 194 11.24 -22.76 20.77
C VAL A 194 11.09 -22.48 22.27
N LYS A 195 12.17 -21.99 22.90
CA LYS A 195 12.23 -21.65 24.34
C LYS A 195 12.14 -20.13 24.63
N LYS A 196 11.84 -19.31 23.62
CA LYS A 196 11.78 -17.86 23.73
C LYS A 196 10.65 -17.37 24.64
N PHE A 197 9.51 -18.05 24.63
CA PHE A 197 8.30 -17.64 25.35
C PHE A 197 8.19 -18.36 26.68
N ARG A 198 8.16 -17.60 27.76
CA ARG A 198 8.04 -18.08 29.14
C ARG A 198 6.62 -17.83 29.67
N ASN A 199 6.27 -18.45 30.78
CA ASN A 199 4.95 -18.28 31.42
C ASN A 199 4.68 -16.83 31.91
N ASP A 200 5.73 -16.05 32.15
CA ASP A 200 5.71 -14.66 32.57
C ASP A 200 5.89 -13.66 31.41
N SER A 201 6.05 -14.16 30.18
CA SER A 201 6.18 -13.28 29.01
C SER A 201 4.88 -12.50 28.77
N PRO A 202 4.96 -11.21 28.41
CA PRO A 202 3.76 -10.42 28.17
C PRO A 202 2.98 -10.97 26.97
N LEU A 203 1.66 -11.05 27.11
CA LEU A 203 0.77 -11.43 26.01
C LEU A 203 0.73 -10.32 24.97
N SER A 204 0.68 -10.74 23.71
CA SER A 204 0.49 -9.84 22.57
C SER A 204 -0.99 -9.49 22.42
N ARG A 205 -1.29 -8.26 22.00
CA ARG A 205 -2.65 -7.88 21.57
C ARG A 205 -3.05 -8.76 20.38
N SER A 206 -4.33 -9.13 20.29
CA SER A 206 -4.82 -10.12 19.34
C SER A 206 -6.27 -9.84 18.96
N GLY A 207 -6.64 -10.10 17.71
CA GLY A 207 -8.02 -10.03 17.23
C GLY A 207 -8.34 -8.76 16.44
N LEU A 208 -9.65 -8.53 16.22
CA LEU A 208 -10.20 -7.32 15.62
C LEU A 208 -10.41 -6.27 16.71
N LEU A 209 -9.48 -5.33 16.80
CA LEU A 209 -9.45 -4.32 17.87
C LEU A 209 -10.19 -3.04 17.46
N GLY A 210 -10.31 -2.79 16.16
CA GLY A 210 -11.12 -1.72 15.62
C GLY A 210 -10.50 -0.31 15.76
N PRO A 211 -11.31 0.75 15.65
CA PRO A 211 -12.75 0.70 15.33
C PRO A 211 -13.00 0.22 13.89
N VAL A 212 -14.11 -0.50 13.69
CA VAL A 212 -14.58 -0.89 12.35
C VAL A 212 -15.49 0.21 11.82
N THR A 213 -15.17 0.77 10.66
CA THR A 213 -15.89 1.92 10.08
C THR A 213 -16.14 1.75 8.58
N ILE A 214 -17.15 2.46 8.06
CA ILE A 214 -17.39 2.62 6.63
C ILE A 214 -16.96 4.02 6.21
N LEU A 215 -16.14 4.09 5.17
CA LEU A 215 -15.67 5.35 4.60
C LEU A 215 -16.25 5.52 3.19
N ALA A 216 -16.77 6.71 2.89
CA ALA A 216 -17.23 7.06 1.55
C ALA A 216 -16.27 8.08 0.92
N GLY A 217 -15.82 7.81 -0.31
CA GLY A 217 -14.95 8.70 -1.06
C GLY A 217 -15.47 8.96 -2.48
N LYS A 218 -15.27 10.18 -2.98
CA LYS A 218 -15.37 10.52 -4.41
C LYS A 218 -13.98 10.36 -5.04
N LEU A 219 -13.92 9.98 -6.32
CA LEU A 219 -12.70 10.23 -7.11
C LEU A 219 -12.53 11.76 -7.19
N GLU A 220 -11.46 12.30 -6.60
CA GLU A 220 -10.90 13.57 -7.07
C GLU A 220 -10.03 13.32 -8.31
#